data_AF-A0A2M6W506-F1
#
_entry.id   AF-A0A2M6W506-F1
#
_cell.length_a   1.000
_cell.length_b   1.000
_cell.length_c   1.000
_cell.angle_alpha   90.00
_cell.angle_beta   90.00
_cell.angle_gamma   90.00
#
_symmetry.space_group_name_H-M   'P 1'
#
loop_
_entity.id
_entity.type
_entity.pdbx_description
1 polymer ?
#
loop_
_entity_poly.entity_id
_entity_poly.type
_entity_poly.pdbx_seq_one_letter_code
_entity_poly.pdbx_strand_id
1 'polypeptide(L)' 'NDWTEEKLTAKTGEWISQNSLSNGEILWPLRVALSGQKNSPGPLAIAEVLGQEKTLQRIKQAADKL' A
#
# COMPACT_ATOMS: atom_id res chain seq x y z
N ASN A 1 -12.23 -4.54 13.42
CA ASN A 1 -11.79 -4.48 12.02
C ASN A 1 -10.26 -4.47 12.00
N ASP A 2 -9.60 -5.30 11.20
CA ASP A 2 -8.12 -5.38 11.16
C ASP A 2 -7.48 -4.53 10.06
N TRP A 3 -8.32 -3.89 9.25
CA TRP A 3 -7.91 -3.08 8.11
C TRP A 3 -7.94 -1.59 8.45
N THR A 4 -7.04 -1.15 9.33
CA THR A 4 -6.88 0.27 9.71
C THR A 4 -5.49 0.76 9.33
N GLU A 5 -5.30 2.07 9.10
CA GLU A 5 -4.00 2.64 8.71
C GLU A 5 -2.91 2.26 9.73
N GLU A 6 -3.21 2.35 11.03
CA GLU A 6 -2.28 2.02 12.11
C GLU A 6 -1.80 0.56 12.01
N LYS A 7 -2.73 -0.40 11.91
CA LYS A 7 -2.41 -1.84 11.82
C LYS A 7 -1.68 -2.18 10.53
N LEU A 8 -2.11 -1.56 9.42
CA LEU A 8 -1.46 -1.72 8.12
C LEU A 8 -0.03 -1.18 8.15
N THR A 9 0.20 -0.04 8.81
CA THR A 9 1.53 0.57 8.95
C THR A 9 2.47 -0.33 9.74
N ALA A 10 2.02 -0.83 10.88
CA ALA A 10 2.80 -1.75 11.69
C ALA A 10 3.17 -3.03 10.91
N LYS A 11 2.17 -3.71 10.33
CA LYS A 11 2.38 -4.97 9.60
C LYS A 11 3.23 -4.79 8.34
N THR A 12 3.01 -3.71 7.58
CA THR A 12 3.76 -3.44 6.35
C THR A 12 5.20 -3.08 6.69
N GLY A 13 5.43 -2.27 7.73
CA GLY A 13 6.78 -1.91 8.18
C GLY A 13 7.56 -3.13 8.68
N GLU A 14 6.92 -4.00 9.46
CA GLU A 14 7.52 -5.27 9.90
C GLU A 14 7.90 -6.14 8.69
N TRP A 15 6.99 -6.32 7.74
CA TRP A 15 7.24 -7.11 6.54
C TRP A 15 8.38 -6.52 5.68
N ILE A 16 8.42 -5.21 5.48
CA ILE A 16 9.51 -4.53 4.77
C ILE A 16 10.87 -4.81 5.44
N SER A 17 10.92 -4.67 6.77
CA SER A 17 12.12 -4.91 7.57
C SER A 17 12.59 -6.36 7.47
N GLN A 18 11.66 -7.32 7.64
CA GLN A 18 11.95 -8.76 7.53
C GLN A 18 12.51 -9.16 6.16
N ASN A 19 12.12 -8.46 5.10
CA ASN A 19 12.58 -8.74 3.74
C ASN A 19 13.79 -7.88 3.33
N SER A 20 14.39 -7.12 4.25
CA SER A 20 15.52 -6.21 3.96
C SER A 20 15.24 -5.23 2.80
N LEU A 21 13.99 -4.80 2.65
CA LEU A 21 13.55 -3.85 1.62
C LEU A 21 13.56 -2.42 2.19
N SER A 22 13.63 -1.41 1.33
CA SER A 22 13.43 -0.03 1.78
C SER A 22 11.96 0.38 1.77
N ASN A 23 11.62 1.30 2.68
CA ASN A 23 10.29 1.91 2.69
C ASN A 23 9.95 2.60 1.36
N GLY A 24 10.94 3.23 0.70
CA GLY A 24 10.73 3.93 -0.56
C GLY A 24 10.34 3.00 -1.71
N GLU A 25 11.03 1.87 -1.82
CA GLU A 25 10.79 0.85 -2.87
C GLU A 25 9.40 0.22 -2.77
N ILE A 26 8.80 0.19 -1.58
CA ILE A 26 7.50 -0.45 -1.37
C ILE A 26 6.36 0.57 -1.28
N LEU A 27 6.51 1.60 -0.45
CA LEU A 27 5.42 2.55 -0.19
C LEU A 27 5.17 3.49 -1.38
N TRP A 28 6.17 3.80 -2.19
CA TRP A 28 5.98 4.68 -3.35
C TRP A 28 5.22 3.99 -4.48
N PRO A 29 5.60 2.79 -4.96
CA PRO A 29 4.80 2.07 -5.96
C PRO A 29 3.40 1.74 -5.45
N LEU A 30 3.26 1.38 -4.17
CA LEU A 30 1.95 1.14 -3.58
C LEU A 30 1.07 2.40 -3.62
N ARG A 31 1.62 3.58 -3.31
CA ARG A 31 0.88 4.84 -3.42
C ARG A 31 0.35 5.05 -4.83
N VAL A 32 1.21 4.89 -5.84
CA VAL A 32 0.82 5.07 -7.24
C VAL A 32 -0.20 4.02 -7.67
N ALA A 33 -0.04 2.76 -7.28
CA ALA A 33 -0.98 1.69 -7.57
C ALA A 33 -2.38 1.98 -6.99
N LEU A 34 -2.44 2.55 -5.77
CA LEU A 34 -3.71 2.84 -5.11
C LEU A 34 -4.33 4.17 -5.53
N SER A 35 -3.56 5.21 -5.83
CA SER A 35 -4.09 6.55 -6.12
C SER A 35 -4.13 6.90 -7.61
N GLY A 36 -3.25 6.32 -8.42
CA GLY A 36 -2.99 6.77 -9.79
C GLY A 36 -2.35 8.17 -9.88
N GLN A 37 -1.90 8.74 -8.77
CA GLN A 37 -1.42 10.12 -8.65
C GLN A 37 -0.01 10.17 -8.03
N LYS A 38 0.80 11.13 -8.48
CA LYS A 38 2.13 11.40 -7.88
C LYS A 38 2.04 12.03 -6.49
N ASN A 39 1.04 12.92 -6.29
CA ASN A 39 0.77 13.59 -5.03
C ASN A 39 -0.56 13.08 -4.48
N SER A 40 -0.52 12.37 -3.35
CA SER A 40 -1.70 11.83 -2.67
C SER A 40 -1.38 11.63 -1.17
N PRO A 41 -2.39 11.31 -0.33
CA PRO A 41 -2.15 10.81 1.02
C PRO A 41 -1.25 9.57 1.04
N GLY A 42 -0.83 9.16 2.24
CA GLY A 42 -0.05 7.95 2.45
C GLY A 42 -0.76 6.70 1.89
N PRO A 43 -0.03 5.72 1.33
CA PRO A 43 -0.64 4.54 0.72
C PRO A 43 -1.51 3.74 1.69
N LEU A 44 -1.17 3.72 2.98
CA LEU A 44 -1.89 2.93 3.98
C LEU A 44 -3.15 3.64 4.48
N ALA A 45 -3.14 4.98 4.57
CA ALA A 45 -4.37 5.78 4.71
C ALA A 45 -5.34 5.53 3.53
N ILE A 46 -4.81 5.50 2.30
CA ILE A 46 -5.61 5.20 1.11
C ILE A 46 -6.17 3.77 1.19
N ALA A 47 -5.36 2.80 1.59
CA ALA A 47 -5.78 1.42 1.72
C ALA A 47 -6.90 1.25 2.76
N GLU A 48 -6.85 1.97 3.89
CA GLU A 48 -7.93 1.97 4.89
C GLU A 48 -9.25 2.48 4.29
N VAL A 49 -9.22 3.65 3.63
CA VAL A 49 -10.41 4.26 3.01
C VAL A 49 -11.00 3.38 1.91
N LEU A 50 -10.15 2.70 1.12
CA LEU A 50 -10.59 1.80 0.06
C LEU A 50 -11.14 0.47 0.59
N GLY A 51 -10.69 0.02 1.76
CA GLY A 51 -10.90 -1.33 2.26
C GLY A 51 -10.04 -2.38 1.54
N GLN A 52 -10.07 -3.60 2.07
CA GLN A 52 -9.18 -4.70 1.66
C GLN A 52 -9.37 -5.12 0.21
N GLU A 53 -10.61 -5.43 -0.19
CA GLU A 53 -10.91 -5.97 -1.52
C GLU A 53 -10.47 -5.00 -2.63
N LYS A 54 -10.80 -3.71 -2.48
CA LYS A 54 -10.46 -2.70 -3.49
C LYS A 54 -8.97 -2.41 -3.53
N THR A 55 -8.28 -2.45 -2.40
CA THR A 55 -6.82 -2.30 -2.32
C THR A 55 -6.13 -3.42 -3.11
N LEU A 56 -6.49 -4.68 -2.85
CA LEU A 56 -5.91 -5.83 -3.55
C LEU A 56 -6.22 -5.80 -5.06
N GLN A 57 -7.45 -5.42 -5.44
CA GLN A 57 -7.82 -5.25 -6.85
C GLN A 57 -6.90 -4.23 -7.56
N ARG A 58 -6.67 -3.06 -6.96
CA ARG A 58 -5.83 -2.00 -7.56
C ARG A 58 -4.36 -2.41 -7.65
N ILE A 59 -3.82 -3.08 -6.62
CA ILE A 59 -2.46 -3.62 -6.65
C ILE A 59 -2.28 -4.59 -7.82
N LYS A 60 -3.21 -5.55 -7.97
CA LYS A 60 -3.17 -6.51 -9.07
C LYS A 60 -3.23 -5.82 -10.43
N GLN A 61 -4.15 -4.87 -10.61
CA GLN A 61 -4.27 -4.11 -11.85
C GLN A 61 -3.02 -3.28 -12.19
N ALA A 62 -2.29 -2.78 -11.18
CA ALA A 62 -1.03 -2.08 -11.39
C ALA A 62 0.10 -3.04 -11.77
N ALA A 63 0.16 -4.21 -11.13
CA ALA A 63 1.13 -5.26 -11.45
C ALA A 63 0.94 -5.84 -12.86
N ASP A 64 -0.31 -6.04 -13.30
CA ASP A 64 -0.64 -6.55 -14.64
C ASP A 64 -0.29 -5.58 -15.80
N LYS A 65 0.10 -4.33 -15.48
CA LYS A 65 0.47 -3.29 -16.46
C LYS A 65 1.99 -3.14 -16.65
N LEU A 66 2.78 -3.94 -15.94
CA LEU A 66 4.24 -4.02 -16.06
C LEU A 66 4.62 -5.15 -17.03
#